data_AF-A0A9J7GYI4-F1
#
_entry.id   AF-A0A9J7GYI4-F1
#
_cell.length_a   1.000
_cell.length_b   1.000
_cell.length_c   1.000
_cell.angle_alpha   90.00
_cell.angle_beta   90.00
_cell.angle_gamma   90.00
#
_symmetry.space_group_name_H-M   'P 1'
#
loop_
_entity.id
_entity.type
_entity.pdbx_description
1 polymer ?
#
loop_
_entity_poly.entity_id
_entity_poly.type
_entity_poly.pdbx_seq_one_letter_code
_entity_poly.pdbx_strand_id
1 'polypeptide(L)'
;MKTTICSLLIIISLLQLMVPVNTEETLDSVMKSLKELLSYHDGRRSTMTKTLSCTSVKAMGTLSSCPSGMTVTGCSCGFACGSWNVQNENVCHCLCPVIDWTVARCCKLA
;
A
#
# COMPACT_ATOMS: atom_id res chain seq x y z
N MET A 1 25.63 56.39 -12.44
CA MET A 1 25.11 55.02 -12.65
C MET A 1 25.27 54.08 -11.45
N LYS A 2 26.32 54.17 -10.62
CA LYS A 2 26.52 53.26 -9.47
C LYS A 2 25.56 53.49 -8.28
N THR A 3 25.21 54.74 -7.99
CA THR A 3 24.33 55.11 -6.87
C THR A 3 22.87 54.69 -7.09
N THR A 4 22.39 54.75 -8.34
CA THR A 4 21.04 54.33 -8.71
C THR A 4 20.85 52.82 -8.57
N ILE A 5 21.88 52.03 -8.89
CA ILE A 5 21.85 50.56 -8.75
C ILE A 5 21.83 50.16 -7.27
N CYS A 6 22.65 50.79 -6.43
CA CYS A 6 22.62 50.55 -4.99
C CYS A 6 21.25 50.90 -4.38
N SER A 7 20.66 52.03 -4.79
CA SER A 7 19.35 52.44 -4.28
C SER A 7 18.24 51.47 -4.71
N LEU A 8 18.28 50.96 -5.96
CA LEU A 8 17.34 49.94 -6.45
C LEU A 8 17.46 48.62 -5.69
N LEU A 9 18.68 48.15 -5.39
CA LEU A 9 18.89 46.91 -4.63
C LEU A 9 18.36 47.04 -3.19
N ILE A 10 18.58 48.18 -2.54
CA ILE A 10 18.05 48.46 -1.20
C ILE A 10 16.52 48.45 -1.20
N ILE A 11 15.89 49.06 -2.21
CA ILE A 11 14.43 49.08 -2.35
C ILE A 11 13.87 47.67 -2.59
N ILE A 12 14.52 46.86 -3.42
CA ILE A 12 14.10 45.47 -3.67
C ILE A 12 14.18 44.65 -2.38
N SER A 13 15.28 44.75 -1.61
CA SER A 13 15.43 44.06 -0.33
C SER A 13 14.39 44.51 0.71
N LEU A 14 14.06 45.80 0.75
CA LEU A 14 12.99 46.32 1.61
C LEU A 14 11.61 45.82 1.17
N LEU A 15 11.36 45.67 -0.13
CA LEU A 15 10.11 45.10 -0.65
C LEU A 15 9.95 43.62 -0.28
N GLN A 16 11.03 42.82 -0.30
CA GLN A 16 11.00 41.42 0.14
C GLN A 16 10.69 41.29 1.64
N LEU A 17 11.01 42.31 2.45
CA LEU A 17 10.73 42.35 3.88
C LEU A 17 9.26 42.67 4.20
N MET A 18 8.53 43.28 3.26
CA MET A 18 7.10 43.60 3.39
C MET A 18 6.18 42.55 2.76
N VAL A 19 6.72 41.56 2.05
CA VAL A 19 5.95 40.38 1.68
C VAL A 19 5.85 39.52 2.94
N PRO A 20 4.66 39.36 3.54
CA PRO A 20 4.53 38.33 4.55
C PRO A 20 4.82 37.01 3.84
N VAL A 21 5.89 36.33 4.25
CA VAL A 21 6.08 34.89 3.98
C VAL A 21 4.98 34.19 4.78
N ASN A 22 3.73 34.36 4.33
CA ASN A 22 2.54 33.79 4.92
C ASN A 22 2.36 32.33 4.45
N THR A 23 3.29 31.82 3.66
CA THR A 23 3.22 30.49 3.06
C THR A 23 3.52 29.38 4.07
N GLU A 24 4.43 29.62 5.03
CA GLU A 24 4.73 28.63 6.08
C GLU A 24 3.56 28.43 7.05
N GLU A 25 2.94 29.52 7.53
CA GLU A 25 1.75 29.42 8.39
C GLU A 25 0.56 28.78 7.66
N THR A 26 0.40 29.04 6.35
CA THR A 26 -0.66 28.39 5.58
C THR A 26 -0.42 26.90 5.37
N LEU A 27 0.82 26.46 5.16
CA LEU A 27 1.13 25.04 4.98
C LEU A 27 0.91 24.25 6.28
N ASP A 28 1.37 24.78 7.41
CA ASP A 28 1.19 24.15 8.72
C ASP A 28 -0.29 24.11 9.12
N SER A 29 -1.04 25.17 8.82
CA SER A 29 -2.49 25.19 9.01
C SER A 29 -3.18 24.12 8.16
N VAL A 30 -2.80 23.96 6.89
CA VAL A 30 -3.32 22.90 6.01
C VAL A 30 -2.95 21.51 6.52
N MET A 31 -1.70 21.29 6.93
CA MET A 31 -1.21 20.02 7.49
C MET A 31 -1.95 19.65 8.78
N LYS A 32 -2.18 20.62 9.66
CA LYS A 32 -2.94 20.45 10.90
C LYS A 32 -4.39 20.07 10.59
N SER A 33 -5.01 20.75 9.62
CA SER A 33 -6.36 20.46 9.16
C SER A 33 -6.49 19.04 8.61
N LEU A 34 -5.52 18.60 7.80
CA LEU A 34 -5.47 17.22 7.27
C LEU A 34 -5.29 16.20 8.40
N LYS A 35 -4.44 16.49 9.38
CA LYS A 35 -4.20 15.61 10.53
C LYS A 35 -5.44 15.49 11.41
N GLU A 36 -6.17 16.58 11.65
CA GLU A 36 -7.44 16.58 12.37
C GLU A 36 -8.54 15.83 11.59
N LEU A 37 -8.57 15.97 10.26
CA LEU A 37 -9.54 15.27 9.43
C LEU A 37 -9.23 13.77 9.35
N LEU A 38 -7.95 13.39 9.28
CA LEU A 38 -7.51 12.00 9.35
C LEU A 38 -7.73 11.39 10.74
N SER A 39 -7.52 12.13 11.84
CA SER A 39 -7.75 11.62 13.19
C SER A 39 -9.24 11.51 13.54
N TYR A 40 -10.06 12.47 13.10
CA TYR A 40 -11.52 12.38 13.17
C TYR A 40 -12.03 11.22 12.31
N HIS A 41 -11.44 11.01 11.13
CA HIS A 41 -11.75 9.88 10.27
C HIS A 41 -11.18 8.56 10.77
N ASP A 42 -10.13 8.51 11.59
CA ASP A 42 -9.64 7.29 12.24
C ASP A 42 -10.55 6.89 13.41
N GLY A 43 -10.99 7.89 14.20
CA GLY A 43 -11.99 7.70 15.25
C GLY A 43 -13.40 7.36 14.73
N ARG A 44 -13.72 7.75 13.49
CA ARG A 44 -14.98 7.46 12.79
C ARG A 44 -14.84 6.47 11.65
N ARG A 45 -13.63 5.99 11.35
CA ARG A 45 -13.45 4.73 10.66
C ARG A 45 -14.08 3.81 11.68
N SER A 46 -15.31 3.38 11.40
CA SER A 46 -15.65 2.02 11.76
C SER A 46 -14.36 1.28 11.48
N THR A 47 -13.79 0.65 12.50
CA THR A 47 -13.09 -0.61 12.32
C THR A 47 -14.09 -1.46 11.55
N MET A 48 -14.20 -1.20 10.24
CA MET A 48 -14.89 -2.02 9.29
C MET A 48 -13.97 -3.20 9.36
N THR A 49 -14.35 -4.12 10.24
CA THR A 49 -13.68 -5.35 10.52
C THR A 49 -13.66 -6.03 9.17
N LYS A 50 -12.59 -5.77 8.42
CA LYS A 50 -12.37 -6.37 7.13
C LYS A 50 -12.22 -7.83 7.43
N THR A 51 -13.19 -8.60 7.00
CA THR A 51 -13.19 -10.02 7.29
C THR A 51 -12.21 -10.66 6.33
N LEU A 52 -11.39 -11.57 6.81
CA LEU A 52 -10.56 -12.38 5.93
C LEU A 52 -11.45 -13.44 5.30
N SER A 53 -11.80 -13.27 4.02
CA SER A 53 -12.54 -14.26 3.26
C SER A 53 -11.56 -15.21 2.60
N CYS A 54 -11.67 -16.51 2.90
CA CYS A 54 -10.76 -17.52 2.38
C CYS A 54 -11.50 -18.71 1.79
N THR A 55 -11.02 -19.22 0.67
CA THR A 55 -11.46 -20.44 0.02
C THR A 55 -10.26 -21.34 -0.30
N SER A 56 -10.52 -22.62 -0.58
CA SER A 56 -9.47 -23.55 -1.03
C SER A 56 -9.78 -24.01 -2.45
N VAL A 57 -8.81 -23.91 -3.35
CA VAL A 57 -8.93 -24.38 -4.73
C VAL A 57 -8.08 -25.64 -4.89
N LYS A 58 -8.74 -26.75 -5.22
CA LYS A 58 -8.07 -28.03 -5.52
C LYS A 58 -7.97 -28.21 -7.04
N ALA A 59 -6.80 -28.63 -7.52
CA ALA A 59 -6.58 -29.05 -8.89
C ALA A 59 -5.77 -30.36 -8.94
N MET A 60 -5.89 -31.08 -10.05
CA MET A 60 -5.10 -32.28 -10.31
C MET A 60 -3.69 -31.91 -10.75
N GLY A 61 -2.71 -32.75 -10.40
CA GLY A 61 -1.30 -32.50 -10.69
C GLY A 61 -0.65 -31.51 -9.73
N THR A 62 0.46 -30.91 -10.17
CA THR A 62 1.38 -30.17 -9.31
C THR A 62 1.00 -28.70 -9.10
N LEU A 63 0.00 -28.17 -9.79
CA LEU A 63 -0.35 -26.75 -9.76
C LEU A 63 -1.78 -26.53 -9.29
N SER A 64 -1.98 -25.48 -8.48
CA SER A 64 -3.32 -24.94 -8.19
C SER A 64 -3.27 -23.42 -8.11
N SER A 65 -4.19 -22.73 -8.77
CA SER A 65 -4.20 -21.27 -8.86
C SER A 65 -5.39 -20.68 -8.10
N CYS A 66 -5.16 -19.58 -7.41
CA CYS A 66 -6.23 -18.81 -6.79
C CYS A 66 -7.01 -18.00 -7.84
N PRO A 67 -8.32 -17.74 -7.61
CA PRO A 67 -9.10 -16.86 -8.46
C PRO A 67 -8.55 -15.43 -8.41
N SER A 68 -8.79 -14.65 -9.47
CA SER A 68 -8.38 -13.25 -9.52
C SER A 68 -8.93 -12.45 -8.33
N GLY A 69 -8.06 -11.63 -7.73
CA GLY A 69 -8.41 -10.83 -6.55
C GLY A 69 -8.29 -11.58 -5.21
N MET A 70 -7.71 -12.78 -5.22
CA MET A 70 -7.27 -13.49 -4.01
C MET A 70 -5.76 -13.77 -4.09
N THR A 71 -5.14 -13.92 -2.93
CA THR A 71 -3.70 -14.26 -2.80
C THR A 71 -3.56 -15.62 -2.15
N VAL A 72 -2.53 -16.38 -2.55
CA VAL A 72 -2.18 -17.65 -1.91
C VAL A 72 -1.65 -17.39 -0.50
N THR A 73 -2.26 -17.99 0.51
CA THR A 73 -1.78 -17.95 1.90
C THR A 73 -1.15 -19.27 2.35
N GLY A 74 -1.32 -20.34 1.58
CA GLY A 74 -0.67 -21.61 1.83
C GLY A 74 -1.03 -22.66 0.79
N CYS A 75 -0.23 -23.71 0.71
CA CYS A 75 -0.44 -24.83 -0.21
C CYS A 75 -0.52 -26.16 0.56
N SER A 76 -1.22 -27.13 -0.03
CA SER A 76 -1.21 -28.52 0.39
C SER A 76 -1.09 -29.41 -0.83
N CYS A 77 -0.31 -30.47 -0.71
CA CYS A 77 -0.02 -31.39 -1.79
C CYS A 77 -0.45 -32.79 -1.36
N GLY A 78 -0.91 -33.60 -2.30
CA GLY A 78 -1.16 -35.01 -2.03
C GLY A 78 0.13 -35.83 -1.86
N PHE A 79 -0.05 -37.14 -1.67
CA PHE A 79 1.02 -38.07 -1.27
C PHE A 79 1.88 -37.62 -0.07
N ALA A 80 1.28 -36.87 0.86
CA ALA A 80 1.98 -36.29 2.02
C ALA A 80 3.21 -35.43 1.64
N CYS A 81 3.21 -34.84 0.45
CA CYS A 81 4.28 -33.94 0.03
C CYS A 81 4.23 -32.62 0.80
N GLY A 82 5.28 -32.34 1.58
CA GLY A 82 5.44 -31.06 2.29
C GLY A 82 6.22 -30.00 1.51
N SER A 83 6.75 -30.33 0.33
CA SER A 83 7.59 -29.45 -0.47
C SER A 83 6.77 -28.73 -1.53
N TRP A 84 6.57 -27.43 -1.35
CA TRP A 84 5.85 -26.58 -2.30
C TRP A 84 6.42 -25.16 -2.32
N ASN A 85 6.14 -24.42 -3.38
CA ASN A 85 6.37 -22.98 -3.46
C ASN A 85 5.16 -22.26 -4.06
N VAL A 86 5.17 -20.93 -3.97
CA VAL A 86 4.16 -20.07 -4.60
C VAL A 86 4.82 -19.36 -5.78
N GLN A 87 4.26 -19.53 -6.98
CA GLN A 87 4.66 -18.83 -8.19
C GLN A 87 3.72 -17.65 -8.41
N ASN A 88 4.30 -16.51 -8.78
CA ASN A 88 3.58 -15.28 -9.14
C ASN A 88 2.54 -14.87 -8.08
N GLU A 89 2.82 -15.16 -6.80
CA GLU A 89 1.96 -14.89 -5.62
C GLU A 89 0.56 -15.51 -5.65
N ASN A 90 0.22 -16.28 -6.69
CA ASN A 90 -1.14 -16.72 -6.98
C ASN A 90 -1.25 -18.22 -7.30
N VAL A 91 -0.14 -18.92 -7.53
CA VAL A 91 -0.13 -20.32 -7.95
C VAL A 91 0.69 -21.17 -6.98
N CYS A 92 0.05 -22.13 -6.33
CA CYS A 92 0.74 -23.17 -5.59
C CYS A 92 1.38 -24.18 -6.55
N HIS A 93 2.64 -24.52 -6.31
CA HIS A 93 3.36 -25.55 -7.04
C HIS A 93 3.99 -26.57 -6.09
N CYS A 94 3.53 -27.81 -6.16
CA CYS A 94 4.07 -28.93 -5.40
C CYS A 94 5.30 -29.51 -6.10
N LEU A 95 6.39 -29.71 -5.34
CA LEU A 95 7.73 -30.00 -5.87
C LEU A 95 8.13 -31.47 -5.80
N CYS A 96 7.32 -32.33 -5.18
CA CYS A 96 7.65 -33.75 -5.10
C CYS A 96 7.50 -34.46 -6.46
N PRO A 97 8.24 -35.56 -6.72
CA PRO A 97 8.25 -36.21 -8.03
C PRO A 97 6.90 -36.76 -8.50
N VAL A 98 6.04 -37.16 -7.57
CA VAL A 98 4.71 -37.71 -7.86
C VAL A 98 3.68 -36.98 -7.02
N ILE A 99 2.75 -36.30 -7.68
CA ILE A 99 1.65 -35.54 -7.08
C ILE A 99 0.36 -35.92 -7.81
N ASP A 100 -0.64 -36.38 -7.06
CA ASP A 100 -2.01 -36.61 -7.53
C ASP A 100 -2.79 -35.29 -7.60
N TRP A 101 -2.69 -34.46 -6.57
CA TRP A 101 -3.39 -33.17 -6.49
C TRP A 101 -2.63 -32.11 -5.71
N THR A 102 -2.99 -30.86 -5.98
CA THR A 102 -2.52 -29.66 -5.28
C THR A 102 -3.71 -28.81 -4.83
N VAL A 103 -3.62 -28.24 -3.63
CA VAL A 103 -4.60 -27.31 -3.07
C VAL A 103 -3.92 -25.98 -2.77
N ALA A 104 -4.51 -24.89 -3.24
CA ALA A 104 -4.15 -23.53 -2.86
C ALA A 104 -5.17 -22.98 -1.86
N ARG A 105 -4.71 -22.45 -0.73
CA ARG A 105 -5.53 -21.65 0.18
C ARG A 105 -5.48 -20.20 -0.29
N CYS A 106 -6.64 -19.67 -0.67
CA CYS A 106 -6.80 -18.37 -1.31
C CYS A 106 -7.55 -17.44 -0.38
N CYS A 107 -7.01 -16.27 -0.08
CA CYS A 107 -7.65 -15.32 0.81
C CYS A 107 -7.69 -13.90 0.21
N LYS A 108 -8.65 -13.11 0.67
CA LYS A 108 -8.72 -11.66 0.44
C LYS A 108 -9.34 -10.96 1.66
N LEU A 109 -9.09 -9.66 1.77
CA LEU A 109 -9.86 -8.80 2.67
C LEU A 109 -11.22 -8.50 2.01
N ALA A 110 -12.30 -8.78 2.72
CA ALA A 110 -13.69 -8.49 2.34
C ALA A 110 -14.25 -7.33 3.17
#